data_AF-A0A8M9Q2A5-F1
#
_entry.id   AF-A0A8M9Q2A5-F1
#
_cell.length_a   1.000
_cell.length_b   1.000
_cell.length_c   1.000
_cell.angle_alpha   90.00
_cell.angle_beta   90.00
_cell.angle_gamma   90.00
#
_symmetry.space_group_name_H-M   'P 1'
#
loop_
_entity.id
_entity.type
_entity.pdbx_description
1 polymer ?
#
loop_
_entity_poly.entity_id
_entity_poly.type
_entity_poly.pdbx_seq_one_letter_code
_entity_poly.pdbx_strand_id
1 'polypeptide(L)'
;MFTVVKEKPELRDNLQLWYYPPQPALTYNQAPAPDRFFCHSLLLWMPYKLWRVKVLCPNPACGQHQLTGGGLHKRARQVLDIDRMYNMVTETLICTKCKASHVSWSQTVLQQLDLGHRSEFRVILTRKYACDIRVIRLLRERGLGNSLTRVIKQLKENHSEELLQRLARYTTQCVDFLSGPGVLPITFQEPPASTVVPSCKWLLTVYSQDILTRLNEIHARITTHGSILKMDSTKKITKKLAGTARGTGLWLTSVGNEFGQVLISVLTAQEGAGLDRMVDGLVRRYQEAGVDPPAVLYVDCGCCTDVGETKLKARFRGWPKLTVKLDIWHFMRRIAVGCTTDAHQLYPIFMSWISACIFEWDAADVSLLRQAKRALLMSQGWPALTDADVNKHLTREELALHCRRRTRGKETTILLLEQLLTELMSNKGNDSLGVPLLDKERMGHIWSVQKKHIKCIQDPPGVVLYTETGSITKGGVLLRTYRCARGSTSLESFHLHLNRFIPGMILHKHCVKTH
;
A
#
# COMPACT_ATOMS: atom_id res chain seq x y z
N MET A 1 4.14 -14.83 -41.08
CA MET A 1 2.73 -14.94 -40.62
C MET A 1 1.79 -15.30 -41.76
N PHE A 2 1.86 -14.63 -42.92
CA PHE A 2 1.01 -14.95 -44.07
C PHE A 2 1.72 -15.83 -45.11
N THR A 3 0.94 -16.56 -45.89
CA THR A 3 1.27 -17.21 -47.17
C THR A 3 0.35 -16.64 -48.23
N VAL A 4 0.84 -16.47 -49.45
CA VAL A 4 -0.01 -16.02 -50.56
C VAL A 4 -0.62 -17.25 -51.21
N VAL A 5 -1.94 -17.37 -51.14
CA VAL A 5 -2.71 -18.42 -51.82
C VAL A 5 -3.72 -17.71 -52.71
N LYS A 6 -3.65 -17.96 -54.03
CA LYS A 6 -4.51 -17.31 -55.04
C LYS A 6 -4.56 -15.78 -54.88
N GLU A 7 -3.38 -15.15 -54.81
CA GLU A 7 -3.20 -13.69 -54.67
C GLU A 7 -3.75 -13.08 -53.37
N LYS A 8 -4.27 -13.89 -52.45
CA LYS A 8 -4.74 -13.43 -51.14
C LYS A 8 -3.79 -13.88 -50.04
N PRO A 9 -3.41 -12.99 -49.12
CA PRO A 9 -2.65 -13.37 -47.94
C PRO A 9 -3.54 -14.19 -47.00
N GLU A 10 -3.20 -15.45 -46.82
CA GLU A 10 -3.81 -16.36 -45.84
C GLU A 10 -2.87 -16.58 -44.66
N LEU A 11 -3.41 -16.84 -43.48
CA LEU A 11 -2.61 -17.19 -42.30
C LEU A 11 -2.01 -18.59 -42.50
N ARG A 12 -0.72 -18.75 -42.19
CA ARG A 12 -0.08 -20.08 -42.17
C ARG A 12 -0.74 -20.99 -41.13
N ASP A 13 -0.73 -22.30 -41.35
CA ASP A 13 -1.25 -23.26 -40.37
C ASP A 13 -0.36 -23.38 -39.13
N ASN A 14 0.96 -23.27 -39.29
CA ASN A 14 1.95 -23.35 -38.22
C ASN A 14 2.21 -21.97 -37.58
N LEU A 15 1.17 -21.36 -37.01
CA LEU A 15 1.29 -20.08 -36.33
C LEU A 15 2.16 -20.19 -35.07
N GLN A 16 2.98 -19.17 -34.84
CA GLN A 16 3.71 -18.97 -33.59
C GLN A 16 3.04 -17.88 -32.75
N LEU A 17 3.17 -17.96 -31.43
CA LEU A 17 2.68 -16.93 -30.51
C LEU A 17 3.49 -15.63 -30.66
N TRP A 18 4.80 -15.73 -30.84
CA TRP A 18 5.71 -14.60 -30.99
C TRP A 18 6.39 -14.61 -32.34
N TYR A 19 6.44 -13.44 -32.98
CA TYR A 19 7.25 -13.18 -34.17
C TYR A 19 8.24 -12.07 -33.84
N TYR A 20 9.51 -12.32 -34.10
CA TYR A 20 10.59 -11.36 -33.89
C TYR A 20 11.02 -10.76 -35.23
N PRO A 21 11.43 -9.48 -35.25
CA PRO A 21 11.94 -8.86 -36.47
C PRO A 21 13.17 -9.62 -36.99
N PRO A 22 13.33 -9.74 -38.32
CA PRO A 22 14.51 -10.36 -38.90
C PRO A 22 15.76 -9.55 -38.54
N GLN A 23 16.89 -10.24 -38.32
CA GLN A 23 18.16 -9.56 -38.11
C GLN A 23 18.55 -8.78 -39.38
N PRO A 24 19.20 -7.61 -39.27
CA PRO A 24 19.68 -6.87 -40.43
C PRO A 24 20.66 -7.76 -41.22
N ALA A 25 20.28 -8.18 -42.42
CA ALA A 25 21.19 -8.87 -43.32
C ALA A 25 22.23 -7.88 -43.87
N LEU A 26 23.51 -8.24 -43.78
CA LEU A 26 24.64 -7.49 -44.36
C LEU A 26 24.64 -7.65 -45.90
N THR A 27 23.67 -7.06 -46.58
CA THR A 27 23.63 -6.99 -48.04
C THR A 27 24.45 -5.78 -48.51
N TYR A 28 25.68 -6.03 -48.96
CA TYR A 28 26.65 -4.98 -49.37
C TYR A 28 26.18 -4.09 -50.53
N ASN A 29 25.22 -4.55 -51.32
CA ASN A 29 24.72 -3.87 -52.52
C ASN A 29 23.40 -3.12 -52.30
N GLN A 30 22.86 -3.08 -51.08
CA GLN A 30 21.62 -2.39 -50.75
C GLN A 30 21.84 -1.43 -49.59
N ALA A 31 21.40 -0.18 -49.76
CA ALA A 31 21.45 0.80 -48.70
C ALA A 31 20.65 0.32 -47.47
N PRO A 32 21.18 0.43 -46.24
CA PRO A 32 20.47 0.05 -45.03
C PRO A 32 19.15 0.83 -44.88
N ALA A 33 18.06 0.10 -44.67
CA ALA A 33 16.75 0.65 -44.44
C ALA A 33 16.40 0.60 -42.93
N PRO A 34 15.82 1.68 -42.35
CA PRO A 34 15.54 1.75 -40.90
C PRO A 34 14.58 0.67 -40.41
N ASP A 35 13.62 0.26 -41.25
CA ASP A 35 12.64 -0.78 -40.93
C ASP A 35 13.30 -2.04 -40.35
N ARG A 36 14.45 -2.47 -40.87
CA ARG A 36 15.18 -3.65 -40.35
C ARG A 36 15.74 -3.48 -38.93
N PHE A 37 15.98 -2.25 -38.47
CA PHE A 37 16.53 -1.96 -37.15
C PHE A 37 15.46 -1.58 -36.14
N PHE A 38 14.37 -0.98 -36.61
CA PHE A 38 13.33 -0.39 -35.77
C PHE A 38 11.99 -1.16 -35.82
N CYS A 39 11.92 -2.30 -36.53
CA CYS A 39 10.75 -3.18 -36.46
C CYS A 39 10.48 -3.67 -35.03
N HIS A 40 9.19 -3.82 -34.74
CA HIS A 40 8.70 -4.25 -33.43
C HIS A 40 8.43 -5.76 -33.46
N SER A 41 8.70 -6.45 -32.35
CA SER A 41 8.19 -7.80 -32.15
C SER A 41 6.65 -7.81 -32.22
N LEU A 42 6.08 -8.95 -32.59
CA LEU A 42 4.64 -9.15 -32.71
C LEU A 42 4.19 -10.33 -31.84
N LEU A 43 3.29 -10.05 -30.90
CA LEU A 43 2.52 -11.03 -30.16
C LEU A 43 1.22 -11.34 -30.92
N LEU A 44 1.08 -12.57 -31.40
CA LEU A 44 -0.11 -13.05 -32.08
C LEU A 44 -1.00 -13.85 -31.12
N TRP A 45 -1.99 -13.21 -30.51
CA TRP A 45 -2.91 -13.85 -29.59
C TRP A 45 -4.11 -14.47 -30.32
N MET A 46 -3.96 -15.72 -30.76
CA MET A 46 -5.01 -16.49 -31.44
C MET A 46 -5.19 -17.87 -30.81
N PRO A 47 -5.61 -17.99 -29.53
CA PRO A 47 -5.67 -19.26 -28.82
C PRO A 47 -6.46 -20.35 -29.56
N TYR A 48 -7.58 -20.01 -30.20
CA TYR A 48 -8.38 -20.95 -30.99
C TYR A 48 -7.60 -21.51 -32.19
N LYS A 49 -6.87 -20.66 -32.92
CA LYS A 49 -6.04 -21.12 -34.05
C LYS A 49 -4.73 -21.78 -33.63
N LEU A 50 -4.05 -21.25 -32.62
CA LEU A 50 -2.75 -21.72 -32.13
C LEU A 50 -2.85 -23.08 -31.45
N TRP A 51 -3.88 -23.28 -30.63
CA TRP A 51 -3.96 -24.44 -29.73
C TRP A 51 -5.25 -25.25 -29.90
N ARG A 52 -6.13 -24.87 -30.84
CA ARG A 52 -7.42 -25.54 -31.08
C ARG A 52 -8.30 -25.65 -29.82
N VAL A 53 -8.19 -24.67 -28.92
CA VAL A 53 -9.00 -24.63 -27.69
C VAL A 53 -10.48 -24.47 -28.02
N LYS A 54 -11.33 -25.19 -27.29
CA LYS A 54 -12.78 -25.05 -27.39
C LYS A 54 -13.24 -23.91 -26.49
N VAL A 55 -13.73 -22.83 -27.09
CA VAL A 55 -14.31 -21.69 -26.37
C VAL A 55 -15.81 -21.67 -26.62
N LEU A 56 -16.59 -21.51 -25.58
CA LEU A 56 -18.05 -21.54 -25.59
C LEU A 56 -18.61 -20.11 -25.53
N CYS A 57 -19.76 -19.93 -26.18
CA CYS A 57 -20.50 -18.67 -26.17
C CYS A 57 -21.02 -18.38 -24.75
N PRO A 58 -20.74 -17.19 -24.19
CA PRO A 58 -21.20 -16.85 -22.84
C PRO A 58 -22.68 -16.48 -22.75
N ASN A 59 -23.38 -16.34 -23.88
CA ASN A 59 -24.83 -16.07 -23.87
C ASN A 59 -25.60 -17.33 -23.44
N PRO A 60 -26.35 -17.31 -22.31
CA PRO A 60 -27.08 -18.47 -21.82
C PRO A 60 -28.04 -19.08 -22.85
N ALA A 61 -28.71 -18.26 -23.67
CA ALA A 61 -29.64 -18.72 -24.71
C ALA A 61 -28.93 -19.55 -25.82
N CYS A 62 -27.61 -19.42 -25.93
CA CYS A 62 -26.85 -20.22 -26.88
C CYS A 62 -26.65 -21.67 -26.41
N GLY A 63 -26.86 -21.98 -25.12
CA GLY A 63 -26.72 -23.35 -24.61
C GLY A 63 -25.30 -23.88 -24.79
N GLN A 64 -24.30 -23.10 -24.36
CA GLN A 64 -22.87 -23.47 -24.47
C GLN A 64 -22.38 -23.73 -25.91
N HIS A 65 -23.02 -23.08 -26.90
CA HIS A 65 -22.59 -23.19 -28.31
C HIS A 65 -21.11 -22.82 -28.51
N GLN A 66 -20.36 -23.64 -29.23
CA GLN A 66 -18.94 -23.39 -29.47
C GLN A 66 -18.73 -22.19 -30.40
N LEU A 67 -17.80 -21.31 -30.02
CA LEU A 67 -17.37 -20.19 -30.85
C LEU A 67 -16.45 -20.68 -31.98
N THR A 68 -16.50 -19.98 -33.10
CA THR A 68 -15.71 -20.24 -34.31
C THR A 68 -14.74 -19.10 -34.58
N GLY A 69 -13.65 -19.36 -35.31
CA GLY A 69 -12.66 -18.34 -35.65
C GLY A 69 -13.22 -17.32 -36.65
N GLY A 70 -13.28 -16.04 -36.26
CA GLY A 70 -13.71 -14.90 -37.08
C GLY A 70 -12.57 -14.11 -37.72
N GLY A 71 -11.33 -14.62 -37.66
CA GLY A 71 -10.15 -13.96 -38.20
C GLY A 71 -9.51 -12.94 -37.26
N LEU A 72 -8.60 -12.12 -37.78
CA LEU A 72 -7.88 -11.11 -37.00
C LEU A 72 -8.82 -9.98 -36.59
N HIS A 73 -8.73 -9.58 -35.32
CA HIS A 73 -9.39 -8.40 -34.81
C HIS A 73 -8.86 -7.15 -35.51
N LYS A 74 -9.75 -6.23 -35.87
CA LYS A 74 -9.47 -5.06 -36.71
C LYS A 74 -8.42 -4.09 -36.15
N ARG A 75 -8.10 -4.17 -34.86
CA ARG A 75 -7.20 -3.25 -34.18
C ARG A 75 -6.04 -4.00 -33.54
N ALA A 76 -4.83 -3.71 -34.01
CA ALA A 76 -3.59 -4.03 -33.33
C ALA A 76 -3.38 -3.10 -32.11
N ARG A 77 -2.66 -3.57 -31.10
CA ARG A 77 -2.32 -2.81 -29.89
C ARG A 77 -0.82 -2.66 -29.78
N GLN A 78 -0.35 -1.46 -29.50
CA GLN A 78 1.02 -1.25 -29.07
C GLN A 78 1.10 -1.52 -27.56
N VAL A 79 2.03 -2.38 -27.17
CA VAL A 79 2.22 -2.84 -25.80
C VAL A 79 3.50 -2.26 -25.24
N LEU A 80 3.40 -1.58 -24.10
CA LEU A 80 4.56 -1.10 -23.34
C LEU A 80 5.24 -2.27 -22.63
N ASP A 81 6.53 -2.44 -22.88
CA ASP A 81 7.41 -3.36 -22.18
C ASP A 81 8.52 -2.60 -21.43
N ILE A 82 9.45 -3.32 -20.80
CA ILE A 82 10.54 -2.79 -19.98
C ILE A 82 11.48 -1.86 -20.75
N ASP A 83 11.86 -2.22 -21.98
CA ASP A 83 12.90 -1.55 -22.77
C ASP A 83 12.46 -1.22 -24.21
N ARG A 84 11.29 -1.71 -24.63
CA ARG A 84 10.76 -1.53 -25.97
C ARG A 84 9.25 -1.47 -25.99
N MET A 85 8.70 -1.21 -27.16
CA MET A 85 7.30 -1.51 -27.46
C MET A 85 7.21 -2.71 -28.39
N TYR A 86 6.14 -3.49 -28.29
CA TYR A 86 5.82 -4.54 -29.24
C TYR A 86 4.37 -4.43 -29.70
N ASN A 87 4.06 -5.01 -30.85
CA ASN A 87 2.71 -5.02 -31.37
C ASN A 87 1.99 -6.28 -30.91
N MET A 88 0.70 -6.17 -30.61
CA MET A 88 -0.17 -7.31 -30.32
C MET A 88 -1.33 -7.30 -31.30
N VAL A 89 -1.55 -8.45 -31.94
CA VAL A 89 -2.72 -8.70 -32.78
C VAL A 89 -3.46 -9.89 -32.21
N THR A 90 -4.79 -9.84 -32.20
CA THR A 90 -5.63 -10.85 -31.54
C THR A 90 -6.68 -11.39 -32.50
N GLU A 91 -7.17 -12.61 -32.33
CA GLU A 91 -8.32 -13.08 -33.10
C GLU A 91 -9.66 -12.60 -32.52
N THR A 92 -10.65 -12.51 -33.40
CA THR A 92 -12.08 -12.41 -33.04
C THR A 92 -12.71 -13.78 -33.16
N LEU A 93 -13.52 -14.15 -32.18
CA LEU A 93 -14.32 -15.38 -32.14
C LEU A 93 -15.78 -15.03 -32.39
N ILE A 94 -16.49 -15.84 -33.15
CA ILE A 94 -17.88 -15.59 -33.56
C ILE A 94 -18.78 -16.74 -33.11
N CYS A 95 -19.89 -16.41 -32.46
CA CYS A 95 -20.95 -17.37 -32.20
C CYS A 95 -21.84 -17.48 -33.44
N THR A 96 -21.90 -18.65 -34.08
CA THR A 96 -22.74 -18.82 -35.28
C THR A 96 -24.24 -18.83 -34.96
N LYS A 97 -24.64 -19.08 -33.70
CA LYS A 97 -26.03 -19.09 -33.23
C LYS A 97 -26.59 -17.69 -32.98
N CYS A 98 -25.96 -16.90 -32.10
CA CYS A 98 -26.41 -15.52 -31.81
C CYS A 98 -25.73 -14.42 -32.63
N LYS A 99 -24.78 -14.79 -33.50
CA LYS A 99 -23.97 -13.87 -34.34
C LYS A 99 -23.09 -12.87 -33.56
N ALA A 100 -23.00 -13.01 -32.23
CA ALA A 100 -22.14 -12.16 -31.42
C ALA A 100 -20.65 -12.42 -31.70
N SER A 101 -19.85 -11.35 -31.65
CA SER A 101 -18.40 -11.39 -31.76
C SER A 101 -17.73 -11.16 -30.40
N HIS A 102 -16.72 -11.97 -30.10
CA HIS A 102 -15.95 -11.94 -28.86
C HIS A 102 -14.47 -11.81 -29.19
N VAL A 103 -13.78 -10.85 -28.57
CA VAL A 103 -12.32 -10.78 -28.67
C VAL A 103 -11.70 -11.86 -27.79
N SER A 104 -10.69 -12.55 -28.32
CA SER A 104 -10.02 -13.69 -27.65
C SER A 104 -9.29 -13.33 -26.35
N TRP A 105 -8.99 -12.05 -26.12
CA TRP A 105 -8.41 -11.55 -24.86
C TRP A 105 -9.46 -11.08 -23.85
N SER A 106 -10.76 -11.17 -24.17
CA SER A 106 -11.81 -10.80 -23.22
C SER A 106 -11.76 -11.71 -21.99
N GLN A 107 -12.07 -11.16 -20.82
CA GLN A 107 -12.00 -11.91 -19.56
C GLN A 107 -12.83 -13.20 -19.60
N THR A 108 -14.00 -13.14 -20.23
CA THR A 108 -14.90 -14.29 -20.40
C THR A 108 -14.32 -15.40 -21.26
N VAL A 109 -13.47 -15.07 -22.26
CA VAL A 109 -12.75 -16.06 -23.06
C VAL A 109 -11.54 -16.58 -22.30
N LEU A 110 -10.74 -15.68 -21.70
CA LEU A 110 -9.55 -16.06 -20.94
C LEU A 110 -9.89 -17.02 -19.79
N GLN A 111 -11.03 -16.82 -19.12
CA GLN A 111 -11.51 -17.70 -18.02
C GLN A 111 -11.85 -19.12 -18.47
N GLN A 112 -12.04 -19.38 -19.77
CA GLN A 112 -12.30 -20.71 -20.31
C GLN A 112 -11.02 -21.45 -20.71
N LEU A 113 -9.90 -20.75 -20.86
CA LEU A 113 -8.60 -21.37 -21.12
C LEU A 113 -8.07 -22.03 -19.84
N ASP A 114 -7.35 -23.14 -19.95
CA ASP A 114 -6.60 -23.70 -18.83
C ASP A 114 -5.49 -22.74 -18.37
N LEU A 115 -4.93 -23.02 -17.19
CA LEU A 115 -3.95 -22.16 -16.55
C LEU A 115 -2.70 -21.96 -17.41
N GLY A 116 -2.24 -23.00 -18.12
CA GLY A 116 -1.05 -22.95 -18.96
C GLY A 116 -1.23 -21.95 -20.10
N HIS A 117 -2.26 -22.16 -20.94
CA HIS A 117 -2.53 -21.25 -22.06
C HIS A 117 -2.88 -19.83 -21.60
N ARG A 118 -3.66 -19.68 -20.52
CA ARG A 118 -3.99 -18.36 -19.96
C ARG A 118 -2.74 -17.61 -19.51
N SER A 119 -1.74 -18.30 -18.96
CA SER A 119 -0.50 -17.70 -18.46
C SER A 119 0.38 -17.09 -19.56
N GLU A 120 0.20 -17.52 -20.81
CA GLU A 120 0.87 -16.91 -21.97
C GLU A 120 0.29 -15.53 -22.33
N PHE A 121 -0.93 -15.21 -21.88
CA PHE A 121 -1.48 -13.87 -22.04
C PHE A 121 -0.93 -12.90 -20.99
N ARG A 122 0.18 -12.25 -21.33
CA ARG A 122 0.94 -11.38 -20.42
C ARG A 122 0.58 -9.90 -20.52
N VAL A 123 -0.58 -9.56 -21.09
CA VAL A 123 -0.91 -8.17 -21.44
C VAL A 123 -2.12 -7.67 -20.67
N ILE A 124 -2.00 -6.47 -20.08
CA ILE A 124 -3.12 -5.74 -19.48
C ILE A 124 -3.54 -4.63 -20.44
N LEU A 125 -4.80 -4.67 -20.86
CA LEU A 125 -5.35 -3.73 -21.85
C LEU A 125 -6.11 -2.59 -21.18
N THR A 126 -5.81 -1.38 -21.65
CA THR A 126 -6.64 -0.19 -21.44
C THR A 126 -7.36 0.20 -22.73
N ARG A 127 -8.23 1.23 -22.68
CA ARG A 127 -8.99 1.69 -23.86
C ARG A 127 -8.08 2.00 -25.06
N LYS A 128 -6.94 2.67 -24.82
CA LYS A 128 -6.01 3.14 -25.86
C LYS A 128 -4.75 2.27 -25.99
N TYR A 129 -4.11 1.94 -24.87
CA TYR A 129 -2.80 1.29 -24.83
C TYR A 129 -2.86 -0.07 -24.12
N ALA A 130 -1.78 -0.84 -24.24
CA ALA A 130 -1.59 -2.10 -23.54
C ALA A 130 -0.25 -2.10 -22.79
N CYS A 131 -0.13 -2.90 -21.73
CA CYS A 131 1.07 -3.01 -20.91
C CYS A 131 1.43 -4.48 -20.68
N ASP A 132 2.71 -4.83 -20.80
CA ASP A 132 3.23 -6.14 -20.42
C ASP A 132 3.23 -6.28 -18.89
N ILE A 133 2.89 -7.48 -18.41
CA ILE A 133 2.90 -7.84 -17.00
C ILE A 133 4.27 -7.65 -16.36
N ARG A 134 5.37 -7.69 -17.12
CA ARG A 134 6.73 -7.43 -16.64
C ARG A 134 6.87 -6.03 -16.07
N VAL A 135 6.35 -5.02 -16.77
CA VAL A 135 6.33 -3.62 -16.27
C VAL A 135 5.53 -3.54 -14.97
N ILE A 136 4.40 -4.25 -14.92
CA ILE A 136 3.52 -4.25 -13.76
C ILE A 136 4.13 -5.01 -12.58
N ARG A 137 4.92 -6.06 -12.82
CA ARG A 137 5.65 -6.78 -11.77
C ARG A 137 6.67 -5.90 -11.07
N LEU A 138 7.28 -4.92 -11.75
CA LEU A 138 8.13 -3.91 -11.10
C LEU A 138 7.34 -3.09 -10.06
N LEU A 139 6.05 -2.83 -10.30
CA LEU A 139 5.19 -2.09 -9.36
C LEU A 139 4.68 -2.97 -8.20
N ARG A 140 4.79 -4.29 -8.30
CA ARG A 140 4.35 -5.21 -7.23
C ARG A 140 5.34 -5.27 -6.08
N GLU A 141 6.61 -4.91 -6.29
CA GLU A 141 7.61 -4.87 -5.22
C GLU A 141 7.25 -3.82 -4.16
N ARG A 142 7.23 -4.24 -2.89
CA ARG A 142 6.88 -3.37 -1.74
C ARG A 142 8.11 -2.88 -0.99
N GLY A 143 9.22 -2.67 -1.69
CA GLY A 143 10.46 -2.16 -1.10
C GLY A 143 10.42 -0.65 -0.84
N LEU A 144 11.16 -0.20 0.19
CA LEU A 144 11.45 1.22 0.36
C LEU A 144 12.10 1.76 -0.92
N GLY A 145 11.59 2.90 -1.42
CA GLY A 145 12.08 3.52 -2.64
C GLY A 145 11.51 2.96 -3.94
N ASN A 146 10.67 1.91 -3.91
CA ASN A 146 9.91 1.52 -5.10
C ASN A 146 8.69 2.44 -5.24
N SER A 147 8.78 3.40 -6.15
CA SER A 147 7.69 4.33 -6.45
C SER A 147 7.35 4.27 -7.94
N LEU A 148 6.10 4.57 -8.26
CA LEU A 148 5.65 4.71 -9.65
C LEU A 148 6.53 5.68 -10.46
N THR A 149 6.94 6.78 -9.84
CA THR A 149 7.83 7.77 -10.47
C THR A 149 9.19 7.17 -10.79
N ARG A 150 9.75 6.35 -9.88
CA ARG A 150 11.00 5.62 -10.12
C ARG A 150 10.85 4.65 -11.28
N VAL A 151 9.80 3.83 -11.28
CA VAL A 151 9.55 2.85 -12.36
C VAL A 151 9.44 3.55 -13.71
N ILE A 152 8.74 4.69 -13.80
CA ILE A 152 8.65 5.42 -15.07
C ILE A 152 9.96 6.06 -15.49
N LYS A 153 10.76 6.58 -14.56
CA LYS A 153 12.11 7.04 -14.88
C LYS A 153 12.95 5.90 -15.45
N GLN A 154 12.88 4.72 -14.82
CA GLN A 154 13.58 3.53 -15.30
C GLN A 154 13.12 3.11 -16.70
N LEU A 155 11.80 3.06 -16.95
CA LEU A 155 11.28 2.72 -18.27
C LEU A 155 11.73 3.73 -19.34
N LYS A 156 11.73 5.04 -19.02
CA LYS A 156 12.24 6.07 -19.94
C LYS A 156 13.71 5.88 -20.25
N GLU A 157 14.52 5.59 -19.24
CA GLU A 157 15.95 5.33 -19.42
C GLU A 157 16.17 4.11 -20.32
N ASN A 158 15.56 2.97 -19.98
CA ASN A 158 15.69 1.73 -20.73
C ASN A 158 15.25 1.88 -22.20
N HIS A 159 14.11 2.57 -22.46
CA HIS A 159 13.62 2.81 -23.81
C HIS A 159 14.54 3.74 -24.59
N SER A 160 15.12 4.75 -23.93
CA SER A 160 16.07 5.68 -24.56
C SER A 160 17.38 4.97 -24.90
N GLU A 161 17.89 4.15 -23.99
CA GLU A 161 19.10 3.36 -24.20
C GLU A 161 18.93 2.35 -25.35
N GLU A 162 17.85 1.58 -25.36
CA GLU A 162 17.56 0.62 -26.45
C GLU A 162 17.41 1.35 -27.81
N LEU A 163 16.77 2.52 -27.83
CA LEU A 163 16.67 3.33 -29.05
C LEU A 163 18.04 3.78 -29.53
N LEU A 164 18.89 4.29 -28.64
CA LEU A 164 20.25 4.73 -28.96
C LEU A 164 21.10 3.57 -29.48
N GLN A 165 20.98 2.38 -28.89
CA GLN A 165 21.68 1.19 -29.37
C GLN A 165 21.24 0.80 -30.80
N ARG A 166 19.94 0.88 -31.11
CA ARG A 166 19.44 0.62 -32.48
C ARG A 166 19.88 1.70 -33.46
N LEU A 167 19.85 2.97 -33.04
CA LEU A 167 20.34 4.10 -33.82
C LEU A 167 21.80 3.91 -34.17
N ALA A 168 22.64 3.58 -33.19
CA ALA A 168 24.07 3.33 -33.40
C ALA A 168 24.30 2.23 -34.43
N ARG A 169 23.60 1.09 -34.32
CA ARG A 169 23.69 -0.01 -35.30
C ARG A 169 23.27 0.42 -36.70
N TYR A 170 22.19 1.20 -36.82
CA TYR A 170 21.72 1.73 -38.10
C TYR A 170 22.76 2.65 -38.72
N THR A 171 23.24 3.64 -37.95
CA THR A 171 24.22 4.61 -38.43
C THR A 171 25.55 3.98 -38.79
N THR A 172 26.02 2.97 -38.04
CA THR A 172 27.24 2.21 -38.37
C THR A 172 27.10 1.56 -39.74
N GLN A 173 25.99 0.85 -40.01
CA GLN A 173 25.80 0.24 -41.33
C GLN A 173 25.67 1.26 -42.46
N CYS A 174 25.07 2.42 -42.20
CA CYS A 174 25.04 3.52 -43.18
C CYS A 174 26.45 4.03 -43.52
N VAL A 175 27.31 4.19 -42.52
CA VAL A 175 28.71 4.62 -42.70
C VAL A 175 29.52 3.54 -43.45
N ASP A 176 29.36 2.27 -43.07
CA ASP A 176 30.02 1.15 -43.74
C ASP A 176 29.61 1.07 -45.22
N PHE A 177 28.32 1.28 -45.52
CA PHE A 177 27.81 1.30 -46.89
C PHE A 177 28.39 2.46 -47.72
N LEU A 178 28.46 3.68 -47.16
CA LEU A 178 29.06 4.83 -47.85
C LEU A 178 30.57 4.68 -48.10
N SER A 179 31.25 3.87 -47.29
CA SER A 179 32.68 3.60 -47.44
C SER A 179 32.98 2.59 -48.56
N GLY A 180 31.96 1.98 -49.15
CA GLY A 180 32.10 1.02 -50.25
C GLY A 180 32.51 1.68 -51.58
N PRO A 181 33.39 1.04 -52.38
CA PRO A 181 33.81 1.58 -53.67
C PRO A 181 32.63 1.65 -54.66
N GLY A 182 32.47 2.80 -55.32
CA GLY A 182 31.47 3.01 -56.39
C GLY A 182 30.08 3.46 -55.90
N VAL A 183 29.91 3.82 -54.64
CA VAL A 183 28.63 4.26 -54.07
C VAL A 183 28.40 5.75 -54.37
N LEU A 184 27.34 6.07 -55.11
CA LEU A 184 26.88 7.45 -55.35
C LEU A 184 26.34 8.06 -54.04
N PRO A 185 26.36 9.41 -53.89
CA PRO A 185 25.77 10.07 -52.74
C PRO A 185 24.30 9.67 -52.59
N ILE A 186 23.96 8.98 -51.51
CA ILE A 186 22.60 8.53 -51.21
C ILE A 186 22.11 9.18 -49.92
N THR A 187 20.85 9.61 -49.89
CA THR A 187 20.22 10.11 -48.67
C THR A 187 19.57 8.92 -47.95
N PHE A 188 20.07 8.61 -46.76
CA PHE A 188 19.47 7.59 -45.91
C PHE A 188 18.12 8.07 -45.35
N GLN A 189 17.21 7.12 -45.12
CA GLN A 189 15.93 7.41 -44.50
C GLN A 189 16.13 7.76 -43.03
N GLU A 190 15.40 8.77 -42.55
CA GLU A 190 15.48 9.18 -41.15
C GLU A 190 14.90 8.08 -40.25
N PRO A 191 15.60 7.70 -39.16
CA PRO A 191 15.09 6.71 -38.22
C PRO A 191 13.80 7.22 -37.53
N PRO A 192 12.89 6.33 -37.17
CA PRO A 192 11.62 6.71 -36.56
C PRO A 192 11.84 7.41 -35.21
N ALA A 193 10.97 8.37 -34.91
CA ALA A 193 11.00 9.11 -33.65
C ALA A 193 10.81 8.18 -32.43
N SER A 194 11.43 8.56 -31.31
CA SER A 194 11.32 7.82 -30.04
C SER A 194 9.87 7.59 -29.65
N THR A 195 9.56 6.37 -29.22
CA THR A 195 8.24 6.06 -28.70
C THR A 195 8.03 6.74 -27.35
N VAL A 196 6.89 7.40 -27.17
CA VAL A 196 6.60 8.12 -25.93
C VAL A 196 6.15 7.14 -24.86
N VAL A 197 6.97 6.94 -23.83
CA VAL A 197 6.59 6.17 -22.65
C VAL A 197 5.35 6.81 -21.99
N PRO A 198 4.27 6.05 -21.76
CA PRO A 198 3.05 6.56 -21.15
C PRO A 198 3.26 7.22 -19.78
N SER A 199 2.30 8.07 -19.39
CA SER A 199 2.38 8.84 -18.14
C SER A 199 2.17 7.97 -16.89
N CYS A 200 2.62 8.50 -15.73
CA CYS A 200 2.36 7.93 -14.40
C CYS A 200 0.89 7.61 -14.17
N LYS A 201 0.01 8.52 -14.59
CA LYS A 201 -1.43 8.36 -14.44
C LYS A 201 -1.98 7.15 -15.21
N TRP A 202 -1.46 6.91 -16.42
CA TRP A 202 -1.85 5.75 -17.19
C TRP A 202 -1.36 4.47 -16.53
N LEU A 203 -0.10 4.43 -16.11
CA LEU A 203 0.49 3.23 -15.49
C LEU A 203 -0.21 2.86 -14.17
N LEU A 204 -0.67 3.83 -13.38
CA LEU A 204 -1.54 3.58 -12.21
C LEU A 204 -2.86 2.92 -12.56
N THR A 205 -3.48 3.33 -13.67
CA THR A 205 -4.72 2.70 -14.16
C THR A 205 -4.47 1.23 -14.48
N VAL A 206 -3.36 0.93 -15.17
CA VAL A 206 -2.99 -0.45 -15.51
C VAL A 206 -2.70 -1.27 -14.25
N TYR A 207 -1.93 -0.72 -13.31
CA TYR A 207 -1.64 -1.39 -12.05
C TYR A 207 -2.91 -1.64 -11.21
N SER A 208 -3.86 -0.70 -11.23
CA SER A 208 -5.14 -0.89 -10.56
C SER A 208 -5.94 -2.04 -11.19
N GLN A 209 -5.93 -2.16 -12.52
CA GLN A 209 -6.55 -3.30 -13.21
C GLN A 209 -5.87 -4.63 -12.83
N ASP A 210 -4.53 -4.67 -12.74
CA ASP A 210 -3.79 -5.85 -12.27
C ASP A 210 -4.14 -6.25 -10.84
N ILE A 211 -4.37 -5.27 -9.96
CA ILE A 211 -4.81 -5.56 -8.60
C ILE A 211 -6.20 -6.20 -8.61
N LEU A 212 -7.11 -5.68 -9.44
CA LEU A 212 -8.47 -6.21 -9.54
C LEU A 212 -8.49 -7.65 -10.06
N THR A 213 -7.62 -8.02 -11.00
CA THR A 213 -7.55 -9.40 -11.51
C THR A 213 -7.01 -10.39 -10.48
N ARG A 214 -6.21 -9.92 -9.51
CA ARG A 214 -5.61 -10.75 -8.45
C ARG A 214 -6.24 -10.54 -7.09
N LEU A 215 -7.40 -9.88 -7.02
CA LEU A 215 -7.99 -9.44 -5.76
C LEU A 215 -8.18 -10.62 -4.79
N ASN A 216 -8.66 -11.76 -5.27
CA ASN A 216 -8.87 -12.96 -4.46
C ASN A 216 -7.55 -13.54 -3.92
N GLU A 217 -6.52 -13.63 -4.76
CA GLU A 217 -5.19 -14.10 -4.32
C GLU A 217 -4.58 -13.15 -3.30
N ILE A 218 -4.72 -11.84 -3.53
CA ILE A 218 -4.26 -10.80 -2.61
C ILE A 218 -5.00 -10.93 -1.27
N HIS A 219 -6.32 -11.10 -1.29
CA HIS A 219 -7.14 -11.30 -0.10
C HIS A 219 -6.74 -12.56 0.67
N ALA A 220 -6.53 -13.68 -0.04
CA ALA A 220 -6.10 -14.94 0.56
C ALA A 220 -4.72 -14.78 1.22
N ARG A 221 -3.76 -14.14 0.54
CA ARG A 221 -2.40 -13.90 1.05
C ARG A 221 -2.33 -12.92 2.22
N ILE A 222 -3.30 -12.03 2.36
CA ILE A 222 -3.36 -11.05 3.47
C ILE A 222 -4.21 -11.58 4.64
N THR A 223 -4.60 -12.85 4.63
CA THR A 223 -5.27 -13.44 5.80
C THR A 223 -4.32 -13.43 6.98
N THR A 224 -4.52 -12.43 7.81
CA THR A 224 -3.72 -12.07 8.96
C THR A 224 -4.68 -12.05 10.14
N HIS A 225 -4.17 -12.41 11.30
CA HIS A 225 -4.90 -12.44 12.54
C HIS A 225 -4.03 -11.77 13.61
N GLY A 226 -4.57 -11.64 14.81
CA GLY A 226 -3.90 -10.99 15.92
C GLY A 226 -4.66 -11.24 17.22
N SER A 227 -3.91 -11.28 18.30
CA SER A 227 -4.40 -11.39 19.67
C SER A 227 -4.80 -10.03 20.25
N ILE A 228 -4.26 -8.93 19.70
CA ILE A 228 -4.54 -7.57 20.13
C ILE A 228 -4.97 -6.76 18.91
N LEU A 229 -6.24 -6.36 18.91
CA LEU A 229 -6.81 -5.54 17.87
C LEU A 229 -6.82 -4.06 18.24
N LYS A 230 -6.90 -3.24 17.21
CA LYS A 230 -6.99 -1.79 17.28
C LYS A 230 -8.08 -1.37 16.30
N MET A 231 -8.92 -0.42 16.68
CA MET A 231 -9.91 0.15 15.78
C MET A 231 -9.92 1.67 15.88
N ASP A 232 -9.80 2.32 14.72
CA ASP A 232 -9.72 3.77 14.58
C ASP A 232 -10.53 4.21 13.35
N SER A 233 -11.08 5.42 13.40
CA SER A 233 -11.92 6.02 12.36
C SER A 233 -11.40 7.39 11.93
N THR A 234 -11.35 7.65 10.62
CA THR A 234 -10.94 8.95 10.09
C THR A 234 -11.87 9.51 9.01
N LYS A 235 -12.03 10.84 9.01
CA LYS A 235 -12.68 11.62 7.94
C LYS A 235 -11.70 12.20 6.92
N LYS A 236 -10.38 12.16 7.18
CA LYS A 236 -9.40 12.92 6.39
C LYS A 236 -9.34 12.42 4.94
N ILE A 237 -9.42 11.10 4.76
CA ILE A 237 -9.32 10.44 3.46
C ILE A 237 -10.58 10.67 2.63
N THR A 238 -11.76 10.65 3.22
CA THR A 238 -13.04 10.78 2.50
C THR A 238 -13.24 12.19 1.97
N LYS A 239 -12.79 13.21 2.72
CA LYS A 239 -12.85 14.62 2.30
C LYS A 239 -12.14 14.90 0.96
N LYS A 240 -11.10 14.13 0.61
CA LYS A 240 -10.36 14.30 -0.66
C LYS A 240 -10.90 13.46 -1.83
N LEU A 241 -11.77 12.49 -1.57
CA LEU A 241 -12.32 11.64 -2.63
C LEU A 241 -13.23 12.47 -3.53
N ALA A 242 -13.22 12.19 -4.83
CA ALA A 242 -14.10 12.84 -5.79
C ALA A 242 -15.43 12.11 -5.95
N GLY A 243 -16.31 12.67 -6.79
CA GLY A 243 -17.65 12.14 -7.01
C GLY A 243 -18.57 12.44 -5.83
N THR A 244 -19.57 11.58 -5.64
CA THR A 244 -20.60 11.74 -4.59
C THR A 244 -20.04 11.74 -3.17
N ALA A 245 -18.82 11.25 -2.96
CA ALA A 245 -18.13 11.27 -1.68
C ALA A 245 -17.41 12.60 -1.38
N ARG A 246 -17.28 13.52 -2.35
CA ARG A 246 -16.54 14.78 -2.14
C ARG A 246 -17.25 15.66 -1.12
N GLY A 247 -16.52 16.06 -0.07
CA GLY A 247 -17.07 16.87 1.02
C GLY A 247 -18.08 16.14 1.91
N THR A 248 -18.34 14.86 1.65
CA THR A 248 -19.22 14.06 2.51
C THR A 248 -18.55 13.76 3.83
N GLY A 249 -19.33 13.77 4.91
CA GLY A 249 -18.89 13.40 6.25
C GLY A 249 -18.63 11.90 6.45
N LEU A 250 -18.37 11.15 5.38
CA LEU A 250 -18.09 9.71 5.42
C LEU A 250 -16.86 9.44 6.29
N TRP A 251 -16.84 8.29 6.93
CA TRP A 251 -15.75 7.83 7.79
C TRP A 251 -15.12 6.58 7.21
N LEU A 252 -13.79 6.51 7.25
CA LEU A 252 -13.06 5.27 7.06
C LEU A 252 -12.76 4.68 8.44
N THR A 253 -13.37 3.55 8.78
CA THR A 253 -13.03 2.77 9.97
C THR A 253 -12.06 1.67 9.57
N SER A 254 -10.95 1.53 10.29
CA SER A 254 -9.96 0.49 10.05
C SER A 254 -9.76 -0.35 11.31
N VAL A 255 -9.56 -1.66 11.12
CA VAL A 255 -9.11 -2.56 12.19
C VAL A 255 -7.74 -3.09 11.83
N GLY A 256 -6.80 -3.06 12.79
CA GLY A 256 -5.46 -3.62 12.64
C GLY A 256 -5.04 -4.43 13.86
N ASN A 257 -3.94 -5.18 13.74
CA ASN A 257 -3.41 -6.05 14.79
C ASN A 257 -2.12 -5.50 15.44
N GLU A 258 -1.57 -6.25 16.40
CA GLU A 258 -0.31 -5.95 17.10
C GLU A 258 0.91 -5.86 16.18
N PHE A 259 0.87 -6.52 15.03
CA PHE A 259 1.98 -6.58 14.08
C PHE A 259 2.01 -5.37 13.13
N GLY A 260 1.00 -4.49 13.20
CA GLY A 260 0.85 -3.35 12.30
C GLY A 260 0.21 -3.71 10.95
N GLN A 261 -0.43 -4.87 10.86
CA GLN A 261 -1.18 -5.29 9.68
C GLN A 261 -2.62 -4.78 9.79
N VAL A 262 -3.17 -4.31 8.68
CA VAL A 262 -4.57 -3.87 8.59
C VAL A 262 -5.42 -5.06 8.16
N LEU A 263 -6.37 -5.44 9.01
CA LEU A 263 -7.25 -6.59 8.82
C LEU A 263 -8.41 -6.26 7.88
N ILE A 264 -9.00 -5.08 8.06
CA ILE A 264 -10.14 -4.61 7.28
C ILE A 264 -10.23 -3.08 7.35
N SER A 265 -10.80 -2.46 6.33
CA SER A 265 -11.20 -1.06 6.34
C SER A 265 -12.53 -0.89 5.62
N VAL A 266 -13.45 -0.15 6.21
CA VAL A 266 -14.79 0.08 5.68
C VAL A 266 -15.11 1.57 5.65
N LEU A 267 -15.80 1.99 4.59
CA LEU A 267 -16.36 3.34 4.47
C LEU A 267 -17.79 3.33 5.00
N THR A 268 -18.09 4.20 5.96
CA THR A 268 -19.40 4.32 6.59
C THR A 268 -19.96 5.73 6.49
N ALA A 269 -21.29 5.85 6.51
CA ALA A 269 -22.00 7.12 6.43
C ALA A 269 -21.72 8.05 7.62
N GLN A 270 -21.56 7.46 8.80
CA GLN A 270 -21.29 8.13 10.07
C GLN A 270 -20.28 7.30 10.88
N GLU A 271 -19.70 7.91 11.91
CA GLU A 271 -18.77 7.22 12.81
C GLU A 271 -19.52 6.10 13.53
N GLY A 272 -19.01 4.86 13.45
CA GLY A 272 -19.62 3.72 14.12
C GLY A 272 -20.92 3.17 13.50
N ALA A 273 -21.49 3.81 12.47
CA ALA A 273 -22.72 3.34 11.82
C ALA A 273 -22.42 2.21 10.82
N GLY A 274 -23.23 1.14 10.84
CA GLY A 274 -23.11 0.02 9.89
C GLY A 274 -21.88 -0.86 10.07
N LEU A 275 -21.19 -0.78 11.21
CA LEU A 275 -20.01 -1.60 11.50
C LEU A 275 -20.34 -3.08 11.79
N ASP A 276 -21.61 -3.44 11.97
CA ASP A 276 -22.03 -4.82 12.30
C ASP A 276 -21.50 -5.83 11.28
N ARG A 277 -21.66 -5.55 9.98
CA ARG A 277 -21.16 -6.44 8.91
C ARG A 277 -19.64 -6.58 8.92
N MET A 278 -18.91 -5.50 9.25
CA MET A 278 -17.46 -5.54 9.37
C MET A 278 -17.05 -6.45 10.53
N VAL A 279 -17.71 -6.29 11.68
CA VAL A 279 -17.42 -7.07 12.89
C VAL A 279 -17.81 -8.53 12.70
N ASP A 280 -19.01 -8.82 12.20
CA ASP A 280 -19.47 -10.18 11.92
C ASP A 280 -18.55 -10.91 10.93
N GLY A 281 -18.10 -10.20 9.89
CA GLY A 281 -17.13 -10.74 8.93
C GLY A 281 -15.78 -11.04 9.57
N LEU A 282 -15.32 -10.20 10.50
CA LEU A 282 -14.06 -10.41 11.21
C LEU A 282 -14.16 -11.59 12.19
N VAL A 283 -15.26 -11.68 12.96
CA VAL A 283 -15.53 -12.80 13.86
C VAL A 283 -15.57 -14.11 13.08
N ARG A 284 -16.33 -14.13 11.98
CA ARG A 284 -16.43 -15.32 11.11
C ARG A 284 -15.07 -15.72 10.54
N ARG A 285 -14.24 -14.75 10.12
CA ARG A 285 -12.90 -15.02 9.59
C ARG A 285 -12.01 -15.74 10.60
N TYR A 286 -12.00 -15.30 11.86
CA TYR A 286 -11.25 -15.97 12.93
C TYR A 286 -11.78 -17.38 13.18
N GLN A 287 -13.11 -17.52 13.22
CA GLN A 287 -13.78 -18.81 13.46
C GLN A 287 -13.51 -19.83 12.34
N GLU A 288 -13.65 -19.43 11.07
CA GLU A 288 -13.39 -20.28 9.90
C GLU A 288 -11.92 -20.69 9.80
N ALA A 289 -11.01 -19.83 10.25
CA ALA A 289 -9.57 -20.11 10.28
C ALA A 289 -9.14 -20.96 11.49
N GLY A 290 -10.03 -21.23 12.45
CA GLY A 290 -9.69 -21.93 13.70
C GLY A 290 -8.70 -21.17 14.57
N VAL A 291 -8.67 -19.83 14.47
CA VAL A 291 -7.77 -18.96 15.24
C VAL A 291 -8.49 -18.44 16.48
N ASP A 292 -7.80 -18.45 17.62
CA ASP A 292 -8.34 -17.95 18.88
C ASP A 292 -8.82 -16.49 18.77
N PRO A 293 -9.97 -16.15 19.38
CA PRO A 293 -10.44 -14.78 19.48
C PRO A 293 -9.39 -13.83 20.08
N PRO A 294 -9.35 -12.57 19.61
CA PRO A 294 -8.48 -11.57 20.21
C PRO A 294 -8.83 -11.32 21.68
N ALA A 295 -7.79 -11.13 22.50
CA ALA A 295 -7.92 -10.83 23.92
C ALA A 295 -8.29 -9.37 24.16
N VAL A 296 -7.82 -8.44 23.33
CA VAL A 296 -7.94 -6.99 23.55
C VAL A 296 -8.33 -6.26 22.28
N LEU A 297 -9.16 -5.22 22.41
CA LEU A 297 -9.45 -4.23 21.38
C LEU A 297 -9.16 -2.82 21.91
N TYR A 298 -8.17 -2.12 21.35
CA TYR A 298 -7.91 -0.71 21.62
C TYR A 298 -8.76 0.18 20.73
N VAL A 299 -9.42 1.17 21.35
CA VAL A 299 -10.30 2.13 20.68
C VAL A 299 -10.14 3.54 21.22
N ASP A 300 -10.46 4.53 20.41
CA ASP A 300 -10.35 5.93 20.80
C ASP A 300 -11.56 6.42 21.59
N CYS A 301 -12.72 5.75 21.48
CA CYS A 301 -13.96 6.06 22.18
C CYS A 301 -14.81 4.80 22.43
N GLY A 302 -15.85 4.90 23.27
CA GLY A 302 -16.76 3.77 23.54
C GLY A 302 -16.18 2.65 24.40
N CYS A 303 -15.12 2.92 25.17
CA CYS A 303 -14.44 1.94 26.02
C CYS A 303 -15.28 1.46 27.23
N CYS A 304 -16.12 2.31 27.80
CA CYS A 304 -17.00 1.96 28.91
C CYS A 304 -18.24 2.86 28.95
N THR A 305 -19.27 2.41 29.67
CA THR A 305 -20.46 3.16 30.07
C THR A 305 -20.62 3.07 31.59
N ASP A 306 -21.41 3.96 32.18
CA ASP A 306 -21.69 3.93 33.63
C ASP A 306 -22.62 2.77 34.00
N VAL A 307 -23.54 2.42 33.09
CA VAL A 307 -24.48 1.31 33.23
C VAL A 307 -24.46 0.45 31.96
N GLY A 308 -24.52 -0.87 32.14
CA GLY A 308 -24.66 -1.84 31.05
C GLY A 308 -23.44 -2.02 30.16
N GLU A 309 -23.65 -2.73 29.06
CA GLU A 309 -22.63 -3.00 28.05
C GLU A 309 -22.54 -1.84 27.04
N THR A 310 -21.33 -1.53 26.57
CA THR A 310 -21.19 -0.49 25.54
C THR A 310 -21.71 -0.98 24.20
N LYS A 311 -22.23 -0.06 23.37
CA LYS A 311 -22.64 -0.38 21.99
C LYS A 311 -21.53 -1.10 21.21
N LEU A 312 -20.27 -0.73 21.46
CA LEU A 312 -19.13 -1.37 20.82
C LEU A 312 -18.94 -2.81 21.29
N LYS A 313 -18.97 -3.04 22.60
CA LYS A 313 -18.81 -4.39 23.16
C LYS A 313 -19.95 -5.32 22.70
N ALA A 314 -21.18 -4.81 22.62
CA ALA A 314 -22.33 -5.53 22.07
C ALA A 314 -22.14 -5.93 20.59
N ARG A 315 -21.50 -5.09 19.77
CA ARG A 315 -21.15 -5.45 18.38
C ARG A 315 -20.17 -6.62 18.32
N PHE A 316 -19.21 -6.67 19.24
CA PHE A 316 -18.22 -7.75 19.35
C PHE A 316 -18.70 -8.94 20.21
N ARG A 317 -20.01 -9.17 20.30
CA ARG A 317 -20.60 -10.30 21.07
C ARG A 317 -20.09 -11.69 20.68
N GLY A 318 -19.59 -11.86 19.44
CA GLY A 318 -18.93 -13.09 19.00
C GLY A 318 -17.65 -13.43 19.77
N TRP A 319 -17.07 -12.46 20.49
CA TRP A 319 -15.90 -12.61 21.33
C TRP A 319 -16.20 -12.17 22.77
N PRO A 320 -16.89 -13.00 23.57
CA PRO A 320 -17.37 -12.61 24.90
C PRO A 320 -16.22 -12.22 25.85
N LYS A 321 -15.06 -12.88 25.73
CA LYS A 321 -13.86 -12.61 26.54
C LYS A 321 -13.06 -11.37 26.10
N LEU A 322 -13.40 -10.72 24.98
CA LEU A 322 -12.68 -9.56 24.46
C LEU A 322 -12.69 -8.39 25.44
N THR A 323 -11.53 -7.88 25.83
CA THR A 323 -11.44 -6.69 26.66
C THR A 323 -11.32 -5.44 25.80
N VAL A 324 -12.24 -4.50 25.92
CA VAL A 324 -12.14 -3.20 25.24
C VAL A 324 -11.33 -2.24 26.10
N LYS A 325 -10.28 -1.65 25.54
CA LYS A 325 -9.39 -0.69 26.20
C LYS A 325 -9.39 0.64 25.47
N LEU A 326 -9.28 1.73 26.24
CA LEU A 326 -9.15 3.06 25.70
C LEU A 326 -7.71 3.29 25.23
N ASP A 327 -7.53 3.84 24.04
CA ASP A 327 -6.24 4.29 23.57
C ASP A 327 -5.67 5.38 24.49
N ILE A 328 -4.47 5.15 25.00
CA ILE A 328 -3.87 5.98 26.04
C ILE A 328 -3.45 7.34 25.47
N TRP A 329 -3.00 7.40 24.22
CA TRP A 329 -2.67 8.66 23.58
C TRP A 329 -3.91 9.54 23.43
N HIS A 330 -5.03 8.96 22.99
CA HIS A 330 -6.32 9.65 22.95
C HIS A 330 -6.79 10.10 24.33
N PHE A 331 -6.62 9.28 25.36
CA PHE A 331 -6.90 9.69 26.73
C PHE A 331 -6.07 10.92 27.14
N MET A 332 -4.76 10.91 26.88
CA MET A 332 -3.88 12.05 27.14
C MET A 332 -4.32 13.31 26.37
N ARG A 333 -4.68 13.15 25.08
CA ARG A 333 -5.21 14.27 24.27
C ARG A 333 -6.49 14.86 24.85
N ARG A 334 -7.38 14.03 25.40
CA ARG A 334 -8.62 14.51 26.04
C ARG A 334 -8.35 15.35 27.29
N ILE A 335 -7.35 14.97 28.09
CA ILE A 335 -6.90 15.83 29.21
C ILE A 335 -6.31 17.13 28.65
N ALA A 336 -5.50 17.04 27.60
CA ALA A 336 -4.82 18.19 27.02
C ALA A 336 -5.74 19.25 26.42
N VAL A 337 -7.02 18.95 26.16
CA VAL A 337 -8.06 19.95 25.80
C VAL A 337 -8.24 21.02 26.89
N GLY A 338 -7.84 20.73 28.14
CA GLY A 338 -7.84 21.68 29.24
C GLY A 338 -6.67 22.68 29.20
N CYS A 339 -5.71 22.50 28.29
CA CYS A 339 -4.69 23.52 28.04
C CYS A 339 -5.34 24.77 27.43
N THR A 340 -4.78 25.94 27.71
CA THR A 340 -5.22 27.20 27.12
C THR A 340 -5.04 27.21 25.60
N THR A 341 -3.94 26.63 25.12
CA THR A 341 -3.68 26.37 23.69
C THR A 341 -2.70 25.20 23.52
N ASP A 342 -2.79 24.49 22.40
CA ASP A 342 -1.82 23.46 22.00
C ASP A 342 -0.48 24.05 21.52
N ALA A 343 -0.44 25.36 21.25
CA ALA A 343 0.78 26.11 20.95
C ALA A 343 1.54 26.58 22.22
N HIS A 344 1.02 26.28 23.42
CA HIS A 344 1.63 26.70 24.67
C HIS A 344 3.02 26.08 24.84
N GLN A 345 4.01 26.86 25.28
CA GLN A 345 5.41 26.41 25.36
C GLN A 345 5.58 25.16 26.23
N LEU A 346 4.81 25.07 27.32
CA LEU A 346 4.82 23.91 28.22
C LEU A 346 3.99 22.71 27.72
N TYR A 347 3.25 22.80 26.61
CA TYR A 347 2.38 21.72 26.13
C TYR A 347 3.14 20.38 25.89
N PRO A 348 4.31 20.35 25.22
CA PRO A 348 5.04 19.10 25.02
C PRO A 348 5.52 18.48 26.34
N ILE A 349 5.93 19.33 27.28
CA ILE A 349 6.40 18.94 28.62
C ILE A 349 5.22 18.38 29.42
N PHE A 350 4.06 19.02 29.35
CA PHE A 350 2.83 18.54 29.97
C PHE A 350 2.42 17.15 29.49
N MET A 351 2.45 16.92 28.17
CA MET A 351 2.20 15.59 27.60
C MET A 351 3.20 14.54 28.11
N SER A 352 4.46 14.93 28.31
CA SER A 352 5.48 14.06 28.91
C SER A 352 5.15 13.73 30.37
N TRP A 353 4.74 14.72 31.17
CA TRP A 353 4.36 14.53 32.58
C TRP A 353 3.14 13.61 32.73
N ILE A 354 2.07 13.80 31.94
CA ILE A 354 0.93 12.88 31.94
C ILE A 354 1.40 11.45 31.63
N SER A 355 2.30 11.29 30.65
CA SER A 355 2.84 9.96 30.32
C SER A 355 3.59 9.33 31.51
N ALA A 356 4.38 10.12 32.25
CA ALA A 356 5.11 9.65 33.42
C ALA A 356 4.20 9.28 34.61
N CYS A 357 3.05 9.95 34.75
CA CYS A 357 2.01 9.60 35.73
C CYS A 357 1.29 8.28 35.39
N ILE A 358 1.11 7.97 34.09
CA ILE A 358 0.41 6.76 33.66
C ILE A 358 1.34 5.54 33.66
N PHE A 359 2.59 5.74 33.25
CA PHE A 359 3.51 4.65 32.96
C PHE A 359 4.73 4.62 33.87
N GLU A 360 5.24 3.41 34.05
CA GLU A 360 6.56 3.16 34.59
C GLU A 360 7.36 2.24 33.67
N TRP A 361 8.67 2.44 33.67
CA TRP A 361 9.60 1.59 32.93
C TRP A 361 9.92 0.34 33.73
N ASP A 362 10.15 -0.76 33.03
CA ASP A 362 10.68 -1.99 33.63
C ASP A 362 12.07 -1.72 34.22
N ALA A 363 12.23 -2.01 35.52
CA ALA A 363 13.45 -1.69 36.24
C ALA A 363 14.66 -2.50 35.75
N ALA A 364 14.44 -3.75 35.32
CA ALA A 364 15.51 -4.60 34.82
C ALA A 364 15.98 -4.11 33.45
N ASP A 365 15.04 -3.78 32.54
CA ASP A 365 15.38 -3.25 31.23
C ASP A 365 16.15 -1.90 31.36
N VAL A 366 15.71 -1.01 32.24
CA VAL A 366 16.39 0.27 32.49
C VAL A 366 17.77 0.07 33.09
N SER A 367 17.93 -0.85 34.04
CA SER A 367 19.24 -1.18 34.62
C SER A 367 20.22 -1.67 33.55
N LEU A 368 19.76 -2.57 32.67
CA LEU A 368 20.56 -3.09 31.57
C LEU A 368 20.93 -1.99 30.56
N LEU A 369 20.00 -1.11 30.23
CA LEU A 369 20.27 0.03 29.35
C LEU A 369 21.29 1.01 29.98
N ARG A 370 21.20 1.27 31.30
CA ARG A 370 22.19 2.08 32.02
C ARG A 370 23.57 1.44 31.97
N GLN A 371 23.66 0.13 32.19
CA GLN A 371 24.93 -0.61 32.11
C GLN A 371 25.55 -0.45 30.71
N ALA A 372 24.75 -0.67 29.65
CA ALA A 372 25.19 -0.53 28.27
C ALA A 372 25.64 0.90 27.93
N LYS A 373 24.89 1.91 28.38
CA LYS A 373 25.22 3.32 28.16
C LYS A 373 26.48 3.73 28.92
N ARG A 374 26.65 3.29 30.16
CA ARG A 374 27.86 3.52 30.96
C ARG A 374 29.08 2.96 30.28
N ALA A 375 29.03 1.68 29.86
CA ALA A 375 30.15 1.04 29.18
C ALA A 375 30.51 1.75 27.86
N LEU A 376 29.50 2.21 27.11
CA LEU A 376 29.73 3.02 25.92
C LEU A 376 30.44 4.35 26.25
N LEU A 377 29.97 5.10 27.24
CA LEU A 377 30.59 6.37 27.62
C LEU A 377 32.02 6.18 28.14
N MET A 378 32.28 5.13 28.93
CA MET A 378 33.63 4.78 29.38
C MET A 378 34.57 4.45 28.22
N SER A 379 34.09 3.72 27.20
CA SER A 379 34.88 3.47 25.98
C SER A 379 35.19 4.73 25.16
N GLN A 380 34.43 5.81 25.37
CA GLN A 380 34.65 7.13 24.78
C GLN A 380 35.52 8.05 25.66
N GLY A 381 36.09 7.53 26.76
CA GLY A 381 36.98 8.27 27.66
C GLY A 381 36.30 9.00 28.81
N TRP A 382 34.99 8.78 29.04
CA TRP A 382 34.33 9.35 30.21
C TRP A 382 34.75 8.64 31.50
N PRO A 383 34.82 9.35 32.64
CA PRO A 383 35.08 8.75 33.94
C PRO A 383 33.93 7.82 34.36
N ALA A 384 34.12 7.06 35.44
CA ALA A 384 33.04 6.24 36.01
C ALA A 384 31.86 7.13 36.46
N LEU A 385 30.72 7.00 35.77
CA LEU A 385 29.52 7.80 36.00
C LEU A 385 28.53 7.12 36.95
N THR A 386 27.91 7.92 37.82
CA THR A 386 26.79 7.49 38.66
C THR A 386 25.55 7.18 37.82
N ASP A 387 24.59 6.43 38.35
CA ASP A 387 23.30 6.17 37.68
C ASP A 387 22.58 7.47 37.29
N ALA A 388 22.64 8.50 38.15
CA ALA A 388 22.00 9.79 37.89
C ALA A 388 22.63 10.50 36.69
N ASP A 389 23.96 10.44 36.55
CA ASP A 389 24.65 11.06 35.41
C ASP A 389 24.41 10.28 34.12
N VAL A 390 24.42 8.94 34.18
CA VAL A 390 24.07 8.10 33.02
C VAL A 390 22.65 8.41 32.52
N ASN A 391 21.68 8.61 33.42
CA ASN A 391 20.30 8.94 33.05
C ASN A 391 20.19 10.25 32.25
N LYS A 392 21.07 11.24 32.50
CA LYS A 392 21.11 12.50 31.72
C LYS A 392 21.52 12.28 30.27
N HIS A 393 22.23 11.18 29.98
CA HIS A 393 22.67 10.81 28.64
C HIS A 393 21.75 9.82 27.93
N LEU A 394 20.76 9.24 28.63
CA LEU A 394 19.78 8.35 28.02
C LEU A 394 18.78 9.16 27.21
N THR A 395 18.59 8.80 25.94
CA THR A 395 17.57 9.44 25.11
C THR A 395 16.21 8.76 25.26
N ARG A 396 15.15 9.48 24.88
CA ARG A 396 13.79 8.94 24.89
C ARG A 396 13.65 7.78 23.90
N GLU A 397 14.33 7.86 22.77
CA GLU A 397 14.38 6.84 21.72
C GLU A 397 15.05 5.57 22.24
N GLU A 398 16.16 5.69 22.96
CA GLU A 398 16.85 4.56 23.60
C GLU A 398 15.93 3.85 24.60
N LEU A 399 15.28 4.61 25.48
CA LEU A 399 14.32 4.05 26.43
C LEU A 399 13.14 3.38 25.71
N ALA A 400 12.56 4.03 24.70
CA ALA A 400 11.42 3.49 23.97
C ALA A 400 11.75 2.22 23.16
N LEU A 401 12.99 2.10 22.67
CA LEU A 401 13.44 0.96 21.87
C LEU A 401 13.81 -0.25 22.74
N HIS A 402 14.42 -0.02 23.90
CA HIS A 402 15.04 -1.07 24.71
C HIS A 402 14.31 -1.40 26.01
N CYS A 403 13.43 -0.52 26.50
CA CYS A 403 12.77 -0.71 27.79
C CYS A 403 11.26 -0.90 27.63
N ARG A 404 10.72 -1.93 28.26
CA ARG A 404 9.27 -2.14 28.36
C ARG A 404 8.67 -1.14 29.35
N ARG A 405 7.40 -0.79 29.14
CA ARG A 405 6.60 0.04 30.06
C ARG A 405 5.33 -0.67 30.43
N ARG A 406 4.93 -0.52 31.68
CA ARG A 406 3.60 -0.93 32.15
C ARG A 406 2.85 0.27 32.71
N THR A 407 1.53 0.18 32.72
CA THR A 407 0.70 1.16 33.43
C THR A 407 0.80 0.94 34.94
N ARG A 408 0.80 2.03 35.73
CA ARG A 408 1.04 1.98 37.20
C ARG A 408 -0.13 1.41 38.03
N GLY A 409 -1.26 1.11 37.41
CA GLY A 409 -2.49 0.77 38.13
C GLY A 409 -3.39 1.99 38.31
N LYS A 410 -4.68 1.73 38.54
CA LYS A 410 -5.71 2.76 38.51
C LYS A 410 -5.52 3.80 39.61
N GLU A 411 -5.35 3.35 40.84
CA GLU A 411 -5.28 4.19 42.05
C GLU A 411 -4.04 5.08 42.01
N THR A 412 -2.87 4.50 41.71
CA THR A 412 -1.61 5.24 41.57
C THR A 412 -1.66 6.25 40.43
N THR A 413 -2.22 5.88 39.27
CA THR A 413 -2.36 6.84 38.15
C THR A 413 -3.29 8.00 38.50
N ILE A 414 -4.42 7.75 39.20
CA ILE A 414 -5.33 8.83 39.66
C ILE A 414 -4.58 9.79 40.57
N LEU A 415 -3.91 9.27 41.59
CA LEU A 415 -3.20 10.07 42.58
C LEU A 415 -2.13 10.97 41.93
N LEU A 416 -1.30 10.40 41.06
CA LEU A 416 -0.24 11.15 40.38
C LEU A 416 -0.79 12.20 39.41
N LEU A 417 -1.89 11.91 38.72
CA LEU A 417 -2.53 12.90 37.84
C LEU A 417 -3.22 14.02 38.63
N GLU A 418 -3.88 13.71 39.75
CA GLU A 418 -4.48 14.73 40.61
C GLU A 418 -3.43 15.67 41.20
N GLN A 419 -2.32 15.11 41.68
CA GLN A 419 -1.19 15.91 42.17
C GLN A 419 -0.63 16.81 41.05
N LEU A 420 -0.37 16.25 39.86
CA LEU A 420 0.13 17.01 38.71
C LEU A 420 -0.82 18.13 38.31
N LEU A 421 -2.12 17.84 38.16
CA LEU A 421 -3.11 18.82 37.73
C LEU A 421 -3.28 19.94 38.78
N THR A 422 -3.35 19.59 40.07
CA THR A 422 -3.41 20.59 41.15
C THR A 422 -2.17 21.49 41.15
N GLU A 423 -0.99 20.92 40.94
CA GLU A 423 0.26 21.68 40.86
C GLU A 423 0.26 22.64 39.65
N LEU A 424 -0.16 22.17 38.48
CA LEU A 424 -0.20 22.98 37.26
C LEU A 424 -1.36 23.98 37.20
N MET A 425 -2.38 23.82 38.04
CA MET A 425 -3.42 24.85 38.24
C MET A 425 -2.97 25.95 39.22
N SER A 426 -1.81 25.79 39.87
CA SER A 426 -1.15 26.84 40.63
C SER A 426 -0.24 27.70 39.74
N ASN A 427 0.42 28.71 40.32
CA ASN A 427 1.38 29.56 39.60
C ASN A 427 2.54 28.78 38.95
N LYS A 428 2.80 27.54 39.39
CA LYS A 428 3.82 26.66 38.79
C LYS A 428 3.48 26.17 37.39
N GLY A 429 2.21 26.24 36.98
CA GLY A 429 1.79 25.91 35.61
C GLY A 429 1.90 27.08 34.63
N ASN A 430 2.42 28.23 35.07
CA ASN A 430 2.59 29.37 34.18
C ASN A 430 3.90 29.26 33.41
N ASP A 431 3.91 29.73 32.16
CA ASP A 431 5.14 29.88 31.39
C ASP A 431 5.99 31.06 31.88
N SER A 432 7.13 31.28 31.20
CA SER A 432 8.05 32.39 31.51
C SER A 432 7.43 33.79 31.39
N LEU A 433 6.29 33.93 30.69
CA LEU A 433 5.54 35.17 30.52
C LEU A 433 4.35 35.28 31.48
N GLY A 434 4.17 34.31 32.38
CA GLY A 434 3.06 34.27 33.32
C GLY A 434 1.75 33.74 32.72
N VAL A 435 1.77 33.23 31.49
CA VAL A 435 0.58 32.67 30.84
C VAL A 435 0.29 31.29 31.43
N PRO A 436 -0.93 31.03 31.93
CA PRO A 436 -1.27 29.72 32.49
C PRO A 436 -1.35 28.66 31.39
N LEU A 437 -0.70 27.52 31.63
CA LEU A 437 -0.82 26.33 30.78
C LEU A 437 -2.27 25.81 30.77
N LEU A 438 -2.92 25.78 31.93
CA LEU A 438 -4.24 25.17 32.11
C LEU A 438 -5.32 26.21 32.40
N ASP A 439 -6.46 26.05 31.73
CA ASP A 439 -7.71 26.72 32.12
C ASP A 439 -8.29 25.97 33.33
N LYS A 440 -8.35 26.64 34.49
CA LYS A 440 -8.70 26.00 35.77
C LYS A 440 -10.10 25.41 35.78
N GLU A 441 -11.10 26.16 35.31
CA GLU A 441 -12.50 25.73 35.31
C GLU A 441 -12.70 24.58 34.32
N ARG A 442 -12.16 24.74 33.11
CA ARG A 442 -12.23 23.73 32.05
C ARG A 442 -11.52 22.45 32.45
N MET A 443 -10.33 22.54 33.04
CA MET A 443 -9.58 21.36 33.49
C MET A 443 -10.30 20.63 34.62
N GLY A 444 -10.93 21.35 35.56
CA GLY A 444 -11.74 20.73 36.61
C GLY A 444 -12.87 19.87 36.04
N HIS A 445 -13.60 20.40 35.05
CA HIS A 445 -14.63 19.64 34.35
C HIS A 445 -14.07 18.48 33.52
N ILE A 446 -12.98 18.69 32.78
CA ILE A 446 -12.34 17.64 31.98
C ILE A 446 -11.88 16.49 32.88
N TRP A 447 -11.24 16.79 34.02
CA TRP A 447 -10.76 15.75 34.93
C TRP A 447 -11.91 14.97 35.55
N SER A 448 -12.99 15.61 35.97
CA SER A 448 -14.16 14.90 36.54
C SER A 448 -14.76 13.89 35.56
N VAL A 449 -14.80 14.23 34.27
CA VAL A 449 -15.28 13.34 33.20
C VAL A 449 -14.24 12.27 32.84
N GLN A 450 -12.95 12.60 32.75
CA GLN A 450 -11.92 11.67 32.30
C GLN A 450 -11.46 10.70 33.40
N LYS A 451 -11.52 11.06 34.68
CA LYS A 451 -11.07 10.24 35.82
C LYS A 451 -11.66 8.82 35.81
N LYS A 452 -12.94 8.67 35.44
CA LYS A 452 -13.60 7.35 35.38
C LYS A 452 -13.01 6.42 34.31
N HIS A 453 -12.35 6.97 33.29
CA HIS A 453 -11.71 6.22 32.21
C HIS A 453 -10.30 5.74 32.56
N ILE A 454 -9.74 6.08 33.73
CA ILE A 454 -8.43 5.59 34.15
C ILE A 454 -8.37 4.05 34.19
N LYS A 455 -9.46 3.39 34.57
CA LYS A 455 -9.57 1.91 34.50
C LYS A 455 -9.47 1.36 33.08
N CYS A 456 -9.91 2.14 32.09
CA CYS A 456 -9.98 1.74 30.69
C CYS A 456 -8.62 1.81 29.98
N ILE A 457 -7.67 2.59 30.51
CA ILE A 457 -6.32 2.72 29.96
C ILE A 457 -5.31 1.76 30.58
N GLN A 458 -5.62 1.10 31.70
CA GLN A 458 -4.68 0.17 32.35
C GLN A 458 -4.40 -1.04 31.45
N ASP A 459 -3.19 -1.57 31.55
CA ASP A 459 -2.80 -2.79 30.87
C ASP A 459 -3.76 -3.94 31.24
N PRO A 460 -4.25 -4.70 30.25
CA PRO A 460 -5.08 -5.86 30.52
C PRO A 460 -4.24 -6.98 31.17
N PRO A 461 -4.75 -7.61 32.25
CA PRO A 461 -4.02 -8.68 32.93
C PRO A 461 -3.81 -9.88 32.01
N GLY A 462 -2.63 -10.50 32.08
CA GLY A 462 -2.29 -11.71 31.32
C GLY A 462 -2.02 -11.50 29.82
N VAL A 463 -2.05 -10.26 29.32
CA VAL A 463 -1.79 -9.97 27.90
C VAL A 463 -0.37 -9.48 27.70
N VAL A 464 0.38 -10.16 26.82
CA VAL A 464 1.75 -9.77 26.46
C VAL A 464 1.70 -8.60 25.47
N LEU A 465 2.02 -7.40 25.93
CA LEU A 465 1.96 -6.17 25.11
C LEU A 465 3.26 -5.84 24.37
N TYR A 466 4.36 -6.54 24.66
CA TYR A 466 5.67 -6.28 24.06
C TYR A 466 6.16 -7.51 23.32
N THR A 467 6.56 -7.32 22.07
CA THR A 467 7.20 -8.35 21.24
C THR A 467 8.66 -7.98 21.07
N GLU A 468 9.56 -8.93 21.37
CA GLU A 468 10.99 -8.78 21.07
C GLU A 468 11.21 -8.84 19.56
N THR A 469 11.82 -7.82 18.98
CA THR A 469 12.05 -7.69 17.53
C THR A 469 13.48 -8.05 17.10
N GLY A 470 14.38 -8.25 18.06
CA GLY A 470 15.80 -8.50 17.84
C GLY A 470 16.64 -7.94 18.97
N SER A 471 17.96 -7.90 18.78
CA SER A 471 18.91 -7.37 19.76
C SER A 471 20.01 -6.55 19.11
N ILE A 472 20.57 -5.60 19.86
CA ILE A 472 21.64 -4.68 19.46
C ILE A 472 22.69 -4.67 20.58
N THR A 473 23.96 -4.82 20.23
CA THR A 473 25.06 -4.67 21.20
C THR A 473 25.45 -3.20 21.32
N LYS A 474 25.58 -2.71 22.56
CA LYS A 474 25.97 -1.34 22.86
C LYS A 474 26.91 -1.31 24.06
N GLY A 475 28.10 -0.73 23.87
CA GLY A 475 29.14 -0.74 24.91
C GLY A 475 29.50 -2.17 25.37
N GLY A 476 29.45 -3.16 24.46
CA GLY A 476 29.66 -4.58 24.78
C GLY A 476 28.48 -5.29 25.46
N VAL A 477 27.39 -4.58 25.79
CA VAL A 477 26.20 -5.16 26.43
C VAL A 477 25.11 -5.42 25.38
N LEU A 478 24.53 -6.62 25.40
CA LEU A 478 23.43 -6.99 24.50
C LEU A 478 22.10 -6.40 25.00
N LEU A 479 21.50 -5.52 24.20
CA LEU A 479 20.19 -4.93 24.48
C LEU A 479 19.14 -5.52 23.56
N ARG A 480 18.00 -5.92 24.13
CA ARG A 480 16.84 -6.35 23.35
C ARG A 480 16.15 -5.12 22.74
N THR A 481 15.50 -5.33 21.60
CA THR A 481 14.65 -4.33 20.95
C THR A 481 13.22 -4.80 21.04
N TYR A 482 12.30 -3.88 21.34
CA TYR A 482 10.90 -4.22 21.53
C TYR A 482 9.98 -3.41 20.63
N ARG A 483 8.86 -4.02 20.26
CA ARG A 483 7.69 -3.35 19.71
C ARG A 483 6.54 -3.46 20.69
N CYS A 484 5.90 -2.34 20.97
CA CYS A 484 4.71 -2.30 21.81
C CYS A 484 3.43 -2.43 20.96
N ALA A 485 2.55 -3.35 21.34
CA ALA A 485 1.25 -3.56 20.71
C ALA A 485 0.16 -2.59 21.20
N ARG A 486 0.41 -1.87 22.29
CA ARG A 486 -0.56 -0.99 22.96
C ARG A 486 -1.08 0.13 22.04
N GLY A 487 -2.36 0.48 22.18
CA GLY A 487 -2.96 1.66 21.56
C GLY A 487 -3.19 1.58 20.05
N SER A 488 -3.82 2.60 19.48
CA SER A 488 -4.29 2.69 18.09
C SER A 488 -3.34 3.47 17.16
N THR A 489 -2.22 4.01 17.66
CA THR A 489 -1.31 4.92 16.91
C THR A 489 -0.84 4.39 15.54
N SER A 490 -0.68 3.07 15.39
CA SER A 490 -0.31 2.46 14.11
C SER A 490 -1.38 2.68 13.01
N LEU A 491 -2.65 2.74 13.40
CA LEU A 491 -3.76 3.05 12.48
C LEU A 491 -3.76 4.53 12.08
N GLU A 492 -3.45 5.44 13.00
CA GLU A 492 -3.32 6.88 12.66
C GLU A 492 -2.23 7.09 11.60
N SER A 493 -1.08 6.40 11.74
CA SER A 493 -0.01 6.39 10.74
C SER A 493 -0.47 5.79 9.39
N PHE A 494 -1.22 4.69 9.43
CA PHE A 494 -1.81 4.08 8.24
C PHE A 494 -2.79 5.02 7.54
N HIS A 495 -3.66 5.71 8.28
CA HIS A 495 -4.59 6.70 7.74
C HIS A 495 -3.87 7.89 7.11
N LEU A 496 -2.79 8.36 7.73
CA LEU A 496 -1.92 9.39 7.14
C LEU A 496 -1.28 8.90 5.84
N HIS A 497 -0.82 7.64 5.81
CA HIS A 497 -0.29 7.03 4.59
C HIS A 497 -1.36 6.96 3.50
N LEU A 498 -2.56 6.43 3.78
CA LEU A 498 -3.68 6.41 2.84
C LEU A 498 -4.05 7.83 2.37
N ASN A 499 -3.99 8.81 3.28
CA ASN A 499 -4.27 10.19 2.95
C ASN A 499 -3.24 10.80 1.97
N ARG A 500 -1.99 10.35 2.00
CA ARG A 500 -0.96 10.75 1.03
C ARG A 500 -1.01 9.91 -0.25
N PHE A 501 -1.29 8.61 -0.11
CA PHE A 501 -1.22 7.63 -1.19
C PHE A 501 -2.38 7.74 -2.18
N ILE A 502 -3.62 7.86 -1.70
CA ILE A 502 -4.79 7.97 -2.58
C ILE A 502 -4.81 9.39 -3.19
N PRO A 503 -4.70 9.57 -4.52
CA PRO A 503 -4.71 10.90 -5.10
C PRO A 503 -6.08 11.56 -4.88
N GLY A 504 -6.10 12.73 -4.23
CA GLY A 504 -7.26 13.63 -4.24
C GLY A 504 -7.37 14.28 -5.60
N MET A 505 -8.54 14.29 -6.22
CA MET A 505 -8.66 14.74 -7.61
C MET A 505 -8.36 16.24 -7.79
N ILE A 506 -7.22 16.54 -8.40
CA ILE A 506 -7.13 17.42 -9.59
C ILE A 506 -7.35 16.52 -10.83
N LEU A 507 -8.53 15.93 -10.96
CA LEU A 507 -8.80 14.91 -11.99
C LEU A 507 -10.13 15.16 -12.73
N HIS A 508 -10.75 16.34 -12.55
CA HIS A 508 -12.02 16.70 -13.15
C HIS A 508 -12.04 17.97 -14.03
N LYS A 509 -10.90 18.54 -14.45
CA LYS A 509 -10.90 19.72 -15.34
C LYS A 509 -10.84 19.43 -16.86
N HIS A 510 -10.67 18.19 -17.34
CA HIS A 510 -10.54 17.93 -18.79
C HIS A 510 -11.29 16.71 -19.36
N CYS A 511 -12.32 16.18 -18.69
CA CYS A 511 -13.16 15.10 -19.25
C CYS A 511 -14.66 15.46 -19.29
N VAL A 512 -14.99 16.72 -19.58
CA VAL A 512 -16.35 17.12 -19.97
C VAL A 512 -16.25 18.08 -21.16
N LYS A 513 -15.99 17.53 -22.35
CA LYS A 513 -16.42 18.05 -23.67
C LYS A 513 -16.29 16.90 -24.67
N THR A 514 -17.38 16.16 -24.86
CA THR A 514 -17.83 15.52 -26.11
C THR A 514 -19.05 14.66 -25.75
N HIS A 515 -20.22 15.30 -25.77
CA HIS A 515 -21.43 14.70 -26.30
C HIS A 515 -21.65 15.31 -27.67
#